data_AF-A0A6L7VQL9-F1
#
_entry.id   AF-A0A6L7VQL9-F1
#
_cell.length_a   1.000
_cell.length_b   1.000
_cell.length_c   1.000
_cell.angle_alpha   90.00
_cell.angle_beta   90.00
_cell.angle_gamma   90.00
#
_symmetry.space_group_name_H-M   'P 1'
#
loop_
_entity.id
_entity.type
_entity.pdbx_description
1 polymer ?
#
loop_
_entity_poly.entity_id
_entity_poly.type
_entity_poly.pdbx_seq_one_letter_code
_entity_poly.pdbx_strand_id
1 'polypeptide(L)'
;MMVSAEDAPLPTQGIAERAQDYRAQPMEELVVQGERLDPLAMDFLEMERIYAQKAAASRNFKIGKYKEAFPELLQLAKLGFKDAQARVAYIYLFGKGDQQKSNLKALGWLGVASQGRTRPQYRNIFKQMLNEVPAAQADLARFVVDDYRAKFNSDKLGIECWHSNINHIRQFTCRFSDEMFKYYNHMTMSGTPFSGTP
;
A
#
# COMPACT_ATOMS: atom_id res chain seq x y z
N MET A 1 24.71 -2.54 -10.72
CA MET A 1 23.43 -3.07 -11.25
C MET A 1 22.48 -3.29 -10.09
N MET A 2 21.63 -2.31 -9.76
CA MET A 2 20.61 -2.46 -8.71
C MET A 2 19.30 -2.88 -9.36
N VAL A 3 18.98 -4.17 -9.28
CA VAL A 3 17.67 -4.68 -9.68
C VAL A 3 16.64 -4.12 -8.69
N SER A 4 15.65 -3.38 -9.18
CA SER A 4 14.54 -2.84 -8.37
C SER A 4 13.86 -3.98 -7.62
N ALA A 5 14.18 -4.10 -6.33
CA ALA A 5 13.71 -5.17 -5.43
C ALA A 5 12.23 -5.00 -5.00
N GLU A 6 11.48 -4.13 -5.66
CA GLU A 6 10.20 -3.60 -5.16
C GLU A 6 8.98 -4.39 -5.66
N ASP A 7 9.16 -5.25 -6.66
CA ASP A 7 8.06 -5.84 -7.46
C ASP A 7 7.63 -7.26 -7.06
N ALA A 8 8.02 -7.77 -5.89
CA ALA A 8 7.62 -9.12 -5.49
C ALA A 8 6.08 -9.22 -5.40
N PRO A 9 5.43 -10.13 -6.16
CA PRO A 9 4.00 -10.34 -6.07
C PRO A 9 3.61 -10.75 -4.66
N LEU A 10 2.37 -10.41 -4.26
CA LEU A 10 1.82 -10.96 -3.03
C LEU A 10 1.82 -12.49 -3.11
N PRO A 11 2.19 -13.21 -2.04
CA PRO A 11 2.06 -14.65 -2.02
C PRO A 11 0.58 -15.02 -2.24
N THR A 12 0.29 -15.78 -3.30
CA THR A 12 -1.08 -16.14 -3.72
C THR A 12 -1.58 -17.44 -3.10
N GLN A 13 -0.74 -18.17 -2.37
CA GLN A 13 -1.11 -19.46 -1.79
C GLN A 13 -2.16 -19.29 -0.68
N GLY A 14 -3.32 -19.97 -0.84
CA GLY A 14 -4.30 -20.15 0.23
C GLY A 14 -5.36 -19.05 0.41
N ILE A 15 -5.57 -18.18 -0.59
CA ILE A 15 -6.60 -17.13 -0.53
C ILE A 15 -8.03 -17.73 -0.50
N ALA A 16 -8.28 -18.76 -1.30
CA ALA A 16 -9.61 -19.39 -1.45
C ALA A 16 -10.08 -20.20 -0.22
N GLU A 17 -9.17 -20.89 0.48
CA GLU A 17 -9.53 -21.71 1.66
C GLU A 17 -9.79 -20.87 2.92
N ARG A 18 -9.39 -19.60 2.95
CA ARG A 18 -9.32 -18.82 4.21
C ARG A 18 -10.23 -17.60 4.27
N ALA A 19 -10.82 -17.22 3.15
CA ALA A 19 -11.89 -16.23 3.13
C ALA A 19 -13.15 -16.68 3.89
N GLN A 20 -13.34 -17.96 4.17
CA GLN A 20 -14.52 -18.46 4.91
C GLN A 20 -14.61 -18.00 6.38
N ASP A 21 -13.55 -17.39 6.91
CA ASP A 21 -13.42 -16.97 8.31
C ASP A 21 -13.94 -15.55 8.59
N TYR A 22 -15.14 -15.28 8.07
CA TYR A 22 -15.91 -14.07 8.33
C TYR A 22 -16.81 -14.21 9.60
N ARG A 23 -16.96 -15.44 10.12
CA ARG A 23 -17.90 -15.77 11.22
C ARG A 23 -17.34 -15.57 12.63
N ALA A 24 -16.03 -15.50 12.80
CA ALA A 24 -15.38 -15.49 14.11
C ALA A 24 -14.85 -14.10 14.55
N GLN A 25 -15.11 -13.04 13.78
CA GLN A 25 -14.63 -11.70 14.14
C GLN A 25 -15.69 -10.99 14.99
N PRO A 26 -15.52 -10.92 16.34
CA PRO A 26 -16.40 -10.10 17.15
C PRO A 26 -16.40 -8.66 16.63
N MET A 27 -17.53 -7.97 16.81
CA MET A 27 -17.80 -6.57 16.45
C MET A 27 -16.87 -5.55 17.15
N GLU A 28 -15.72 -5.98 17.64
CA GLU A 28 -14.77 -5.18 18.40
C GLU A 28 -14.06 -4.21 17.45
N GLU A 29 -14.56 -2.98 17.48
CA GLU A 29 -13.97 -1.71 17.04
C GLU A 29 -12.92 -1.86 15.91
N LEU A 30 -13.41 -1.87 14.67
CA LEU A 30 -12.58 -1.78 13.46
C LEU A 30 -12.01 -0.37 13.28
N VAL A 31 -11.32 0.16 14.30
CA VAL A 31 -10.75 1.50 14.26
C VAL A 31 -9.28 1.39 13.85
N VAL A 32 -9.04 1.53 12.55
CA VAL A 32 -7.73 1.95 12.07
C VAL A 32 -7.64 3.46 12.29
N GLN A 33 -7.11 3.86 13.45
CA GLN A 33 -6.74 5.26 13.67
C GLN A 33 -5.56 5.58 12.75
N GLY A 34 -5.87 6.23 11.62
CA GLY A 34 -4.88 6.81 10.73
C GLY A 34 -4.93 8.31 10.90
N GLU A 35 -3.87 8.89 11.47
CA GLU A 35 -3.63 10.32 11.38
C GLU A 35 -3.32 10.63 9.91
N ARG A 36 -4.03 11.60 9.33
CA ARG A 36 -3.80 12.05 7.96
C ARG A 36 -2.49 12.83 7.96
N LEU A 37 -1.40 12.19 7.53
CA LEU A 37 -0.17 12.91 7.24
C LEU A 37 -0.48 13.90 6.10
N ASP A 38 -0.26 15.18 6.33
CA ASP A 38 -0.44 16.22 5.32
C ASP A 38 0.64 16.03 4.23
N PRO A 39 0.29 15.55 3.03
CA PRO A 39 1.26 15.26 1.98
C PRO A 39 2.02 16.52 1.51
N LEU A 40 1.43 17.70 1.72
CA LEU A 40 2.02 18.98 1.35
C LEU A 40 3.14 19.41 2.30
N ALA A 41 3.14 18.93 3.55
CA ALA A 41 4.14 19.29 4.56
C ALA A 41 5.49 18.56 4.42
N MET A 42 5.60 17.52 3.59
CA MET A 42 6.82 16.71 3.52
C MET A 42 7.89 17.36 2.64
N ASP A 43 9.07 17.60 3.18
CA ASP A 43 10.22 18.07 2.41
C ASP A 43 10.90 16.93 1.62
N PHE A 44 11.91 17.28 0.83
CA PHE A 44 12.66 16.32 0.00
C PHE A 44 13.38 15.26 0.84
N LEU A 45 13.96 15.62 1.99
CA LEU A 45 14.70 14.70 2.85
C LEU A 45 13.77 13.68 3.49
N GLU A 46 12.57 14.11 3.90
CA GLU A 46 11.55 13.19 4.43
C GLU A 46 11.04 12.24 3.33
N MET A 47 10.91 12.70 2.09
CA MET A 47 10.58 11.81 0.97
C MET A 47 11.65 10.73 0.76
N GLU A 48 12.93 11.10 0.77
CA GLU A 48 14.02 10.12 0.65
C GLU A 48 14.01 9.11 1.80
N ARG A 49 13.78 9.58 3.03
CA ARG A 49 13.65 8.73 4.23
C ARG A 49 12.49 7.75 4.07
N ILE A 50 11.34 8.21 3.58
CA ILE A 50 10.17 7.35 3.33
C ILE A 50 10.48 6.32 2.24
N TYR A 51 11.21 6.68 1.19
CA TYR A 51 11.62 5.72 0.17
C TYR A 51 12.60 4.67 0.72
N ALA A 52 13.54 5.07 1.57
CA ALA A 52 14.45 4.15 2.25
C ALA A 52 13.67 3.18 3.17
N GLN A 53 12.71 3.71 3.93
CA GLN A 53 11.79 2.93 4.76
C GLN A 53 10.96 1.95 3.90
N LYS A 54 10.38 2.41 2.79
CA LYS A 54 9.65 1.57 1.83
C LYS A 54 10.51 0.41 1.34
N ALA A 55 11.75 0.66 0.97
CA ALA A 55 12.65 -0.39 0.51
C ALA A 55 12.98 -1.39 1.63
N ALA A 56 13.24 -0.92 2.86
CA ALA A 56 13.51 -1.77 4.03
C ALA A 56 12.30 -2.64 4.40
N ALA A 57 11.13 -2.04 4.57
CA ALA A 57 9.87 -2.73 4.85
C ALA A 57 9.55 -3.80 3.80
N SER A 58 9.77 -3.48 2.52
CA SER A 58 9.60 -4.41 1.40
C SER A 58 10.51 -5.63 1.52
N ARG A 59 11.79 -5.42 1.86
CA ARG A 59 12.75 -6.51 2.06
C ARG A 59 12.36 -7.39 3.23
N ASN A 60 12.03 -6.80 4.39
CA ASN A 60 11.62 -7.54 5.59
C ASN A 60 10.38 -8.40 5.31
N PHE A 61 9.38 -7.84 4.63
CA PHE A 61 8.19 -8.59 4.22
C PHE A 61 8.55 -9.79 3.34
N LYS A 62 9.41 -9.59 2.33
CA LYS A 62 9.80 -10.61 1.37
C LYS A 62 10.50 -11.81 2.04
N ILE A 63 11.34 -11.55 3.04
CA ILE A 63 12.05 -12.61 3.78
C ILE A 63 11.22 -13.19 4.94
N GLY A 64 9.94 -12.82 5.06
CA GLY A 64 9.04 -13.37 6.07
C GLY A 64 9.13 -12.74 7.46
N LYS A 65 9.89 -11.65 7.61
CA LYS A 65 9.99 -10.83 8.84
C LYS A 65 8.79 -9.90 8.97
N TYR A 66 7.60 -10.50 9.12
CA TYR A 66 6.33 -9.77 9.11
C TYR A 66 6.16 -8.87 10.33
N LYS A 67 6.68 -9.27 11.49
CA LYS A 67 6.59 -8.48 12.73
C LYS A 67 7.34 -7.16 12.60
N GLU A 68 8.51 -7.21 11.98
CA GLU A 68 9.36 -6.05 11.72
C GLU A 68 8.84 -5.22 10.54
N ALA A 69 8.31 -5.87 9.50
CA ALA A 69 7.79 -5.17 8.33
C ALA A 69 6.46 -4.45 8.61
N PHE A 70 5.60 -5.01 9.46
CA PHE A 70 4.23 -4.53 9.66
C PHE A 70 4.12 -3.04 10.05
N PRO A 71 4.82 -2.52 11.09
CA PRO A 71 4.65 -1.12 11.49
C PRO A 71 5.04 -0.15 10.37
N GLU A 72 6.14 -0.40 9.67
CA GLU A 72 6.60 0.42 8.54
C GLU A 72 5.63 0.33 7.35
N LEU A 73 5.18 -0.89 7.01
CA LEU A 73 4.19 -1.09 5.97
C LEU A 73 2.86 -0.40 6.28
N LEU A 74 2.43 -0.39 7.55
CA LEU A 74 1.21 0.28 7.96
C LEU A 74 1.33 1.80 7.81
N GLN A 75 2.47 2.39 8.18
CA GLN A 75 2.74 3.81 7.95
C GLN A 75 2.69 4.15 6.45
N LEU A 76 3.38 3.36 5.62
CA LEU A 76 3.39 3.53 4.16
C LEU A 76 2.00 3.30 3.53
N ALA A 77 1.22 2.37 4.06
CA ALA A 77 -0.14 2.11 3.58
C ALA A 77 -1.06 3.31 3.86
N LYS A 78 -0.92 3.94 5.04
CA LYS A 78 -1.61 5.18 5.41
C LYS A 78 -1.19 6.37 4.57
N LEU A 79 0.05 6.40 4.08
CA LEU A 79 0.54 7.40 3.11
C LEU A 79 -0.01 7.21 1.69
N GLY A 80 -0.65 6.07 1.39
CA GLY A 80 -1.24 5.82 0.07
C GLY A 80 -0.42 4.91 -0.84
N PHE A 81 0.70 4.34 -0.38
CA PHE A 81 1.50 3.42 -1.20
C PHE A 81 0.76 2.09 -1.40
N LYS A 82 0.31 1.83 -2.64
CA LYS A 82 -0.54 0.67 -2.97
C LYS A 82 0.11 -0.69 -2.68
N ASP A 83 1.41 -0.82 -2.90
CA ASP A 83 2.13 -2.06 -2.58
C ASP A 83 2.17 -2.32 -1.06
N ALA A 84 2.28 -1.25 -0.25
CA ALA A 84 2.22 -1.36 1.21
C ALA A 84 0.79 -1.72 1.67
N GLN A 85 -0.24 -1.06 1.13
CA GLN A 85 -1.64 -1.38 1.40
C GLN A 85 -1.94 -2.87 1.12
N ALA A 86 -1.50 -3.38 -0.02
CA ALA A 86 -1.68 -4.78 -0.39
C ALA A 86 -0.94 -5.75 0.56
N ARG A 87 0.26 -5.39 1.04
CA ARG A 87 1.04 -6.20 2.00
C ARG A 87 0.48 -6.18 3.41
N VAL A 88 -0.03 -5.04 3.88
CA VAL A 88 -0.77 -4.95 5.15
C VAL A 88 -2.02 -5.82 5.08
N ALA A 89 -2.74 -5.80 3.96
CA ALA A 89 -3.87 -6.69 3.75
C ALA A 89 -3.48 -8.17 3.85
N TYR A 90 -2.36 -8.55 3.26
CA TYR A 90 -1.82 -9.91 3.37
C TYR A 90 -1.50 -10.29 4.84
N ILE A 91 -0.87 -9.39 5.59
CA ILE A 91 -0.55 -9.65 7.00
C ILE A 91 -1.82 -9.92 7.80
N TYR A 92 -2.88 -9.13 7.62
CA TYR A 92 -4.17 -9.37 8.26
C TYR A 92 -4.89 -10.61 7.73
N LEU A 93 -4.82 -10.91 6.44
CA LEU A 93 -5.48 -12.08 5.86
C LEU A 93 -4.93 -13.40 6.43
N PHE A 94 -3.65 -13.41 6.79
CA PHE A 94 -2.96 -14.60 7.28
C PHE A 94 -2.57 -14.54 8.77
N GLY A 95 -2.94 -13.47 9.49
CA GLY A 95 -2.60 -13.31 10.91
C GLY A 95 -1.09 -13.41 11.20
N LYS A 96 -0.27 -12.68 10.43
CA LYS A 96 1.19 -12.75 10.52
C LYS A 96 1.77 -11.61 11.35
N GLY A 97 3.02 -11.73 11.80
CA GLY A 97 3.72 -10.64 12.49
C GLY A 97 2.99 -10.15 13.73
N ASP A 98 2.50 -11.09 14.54
CA ASP A 98 1.69 -10.86 15.76
C ASP A 98 0.35 -10.14 15.52
N GLN A 99 -0.09 -10.00 14.27
CA GLN A 99 -1.41 -9.47 13.96
C GLN A 99 -2.46 -10.57 14.02
N GLN A 100 -3.62 -10.26 14.59
CA GLN A 100 -4.77 -11.14 14.51
C GLN A 100 -5.28 -11.22 13.07
N LYS A 101 -5.67 -12.42 12.66
CA LYS A 101 -6.27 -12.65 11.36
C LYS A 101 -7.58 -11.87 11.25
N SER A 102 -7.75 -11.07 10.20
CA SER A 102 -8.99 -10.34 9.93
C SER A 102 -9.22 -10.16 8.44
N ASN A 103 -10.22 -10.88 7.93
CA ASN A 103 -10.65 -10.76 6.53
C ASN A 103 -11.25 -9.37 6.24
N LEU A 104 -11.93 -8.73 7.19
CA LEU A 104 -12.49 -7.38 7.00
C LEU A 104 -11.39 -6.31 6.91
N LYS A 105 -10.38 -6.33 7.80
CA LYS A 105 -9.23 -5.41 7.70
C LYS A 105 -8.45 -5.63 6.40
N ALA A 106 -8.26 -6.90 6.02
CA ALA A 106 -7.61 -7.25 4.75
C ALA A 106 -8.41 -6.72 3.55
N LEU A 107 -9.73 -6.89 3.55
CA LEU A 107 -10.62 -6.42 2.50
C LEU A 107 -10.60 -4.89 2.38
N GLY A 108 -10.61 -4.17 3.50
CA GLY A 108 -10.46 -2.70 3.52
C GLY A 108 -9.18 -2.26 2.83
N TRP A 109 -8.03 -2.77 3.26
CA TRP A 109 -6.73 -2.42 2.68
C TRP A 109 -6.58 -2.81 1.20
N LEU A 110 -7.01 -4.01 0.82
CA LEU A 110 -7.02 -4.43 -0.59
C LEU A 110 -7.99 -3.58 -1.43
N GLY A 111 -9.12 -3.18 -0.84
CA GLY A 111 -10.10 -2.31 -1.47
C GLY A 111 -9.53 -0.95 -1.82
N VAL A 112 -8.56 -0.43 -1.07
CA VAL A 112 -7.81 0.78 -1.39
C VAL A 112 -6.72 0.51 -2.44
N ALA A 113 -5.94 -0.57 -2.23
CA ALA A 113 -4.87 -0.95 -3.15
C ALA A 113 -5.40 -1.21 -4.58
N SER A 114 -6.66 -1.68 -4.70
CA SER A 114 -7.29 -1.98 -5.99
C SER A 114 -7.80 -0.75 -6.77
N GLN A 115 -7.82 0.43 -6.15
CA GLN A 115 -8.34 1.66 -6.76
C GLN A 115 -7.38 2.30 -7.77
N GLY A 116 -7.95 3.08 -8.70
CA GLY A 116 -7.20 3.90 -9.64
C GLY A 116 -6.21 3.10 -10.49
N ARG A 117 -5.07 3.70 -10.83
CA ARG A 117 -3.95 3.00 -11.49
C ARG A 117 -3.30 2.03 -10.50
N THR A 118 -3.48 0.73 -10.71
CA THR A 118 -2.99 -0.31 -9.78
C THR A 118 -2.51 -1.56 -10.54
N ARG A 119 -1.89 -2.50 -9.83
CA ARG A 119 -1.53 -3.82 -10.36
C ARG A 119 -2.81 -4.66 -10.57
N PRO A 120 -2.94 -5.37 -11.71
CA PRO A 120 -4.09 -6.26 -11.95
C PRO A 120 -4.31 -7.28 -10.83
N GLN A 121 -3.23 -7.81 -10.25
CA GLN A 121 -3.28 -8.77 -9.14
C GLN A 121 -4.05 -8.25 -7.91
N TYR A 122 -3.92 -6.97 -7.55
CA TYR A 122 -4.62 -6.40 -6.40
C TYR A 122 -6.12 -6.32 -6.64
N ARG A 123 -6.52 -5.96 -7.87
CA ARG A 123 -7.94 -5.99 -8.27
C ARG A 123 -8.49 -7.41 -8.27
N ASN A 124 -7.74 -8.38 -8.77
CA ASN A 124 -8.18 -9.76 -8.86
C ASN A 124 -8.40 -10.37 -7.47
N ILE A 125 -7.42 -10.20 -6.56
CA ILE A 125 -7.54 -10.68 -5.17
C ILE A 125 -8.70 -9.99 -4.45
N PHE A 126 -8.83 -8.66 -4.60
CA PHE A 126 -9.94 -7.92 -4.00
C PHE A 126 -11.31 -8.41 -4.49
N LYS A 127 -11.47 -8.61 -5.81
CA LYS A 127 -12.70 -9.15 -6.40
C LYS A 127 -13.00 -10.56 -5.90
N GLN A 128 -11.98 -11.42 -5.82
CA GLN A 128 -12.13 -12.76 -5.29
C GLN A 128 -12.64 -12.71 -3.84
N MET A 129 -11.99 -11.94 -2.97
CA MET A 129 -12.40 -11.81 -1.58
C MET A 129 -13.83 -11.27 -1.45
N LEU A 130 -14.21 -10.29 -2.26
CA LEU A 130 -15.58 -9.76 -2.29
C LEU A 130 -16.62 -10.82 -2.68
N ASN A 131 -16.32 -11.65 -3.68
CA ASN A 131 -17.22 -12.72 -4.12
C ASN A 131 -17.41 -13.80 -3.05
N GLU A 132 -16.44 -13.96 -2.15
CA GLU A 132 -16.46 -14.90 -1.05
C GLU A 132 -17.15 -14.33 0.21
N VAL A 133 -17.52 -13.03 0.23
CA VAL A 133 -18.24 -12.42 1.35
C VAL A 133 -19.69 -12.96 1.41
N PRO A 134 -20.14 -13.52 2.55
CA PRO A 134 -21.52 -13.95 2.73
C PRO A 134 -22.51 -12.79 2.58
N ALA A 135 -23.69 -13.04 2.02
CA ALA A 135 -24.73 -12.02 1.82
C ALA A 135 -25.07 -11.25 3.12
N ALA A 136 -25.09 -11.94 4.26
CA ALA A 136 -25.34 -11.34 5.58
C ALA A 136 -24.31 -10.28 6.00
N GLN A 137 -23.12 -10.23 5.37
CA GLN A 137 -22.05 -9.29 5.68
C GLN A 137 -21.71 -8.35 4.52
N ALA A 138 -22.48 -8.40 3.42
CA ALA A 138 -22.18 -7.63 2.22
C ALA A 138 -22.17 -6.12 2.50
N ASP A 139 -23.13 -5.62 3.29
CA ASP A 139 -23.22 -4.20 3.63
C ASP A 139 -22.08 -3.75 4.54
N LEU A 140 -21.69 -4.59 5.51
CA LEU A 140 -20.53 -4.32 6.37
C LEU A 140 -19.24 -4.28 5.54
N ALA A 141 -19.03 -5.27 4.68
CA ALA A 141 -17.87 -5.33 3.80
C ALA A 141 -17.77 -4.09 2.89
N ARG A 142 -18.90 -3.65 2.33
CA ARG A 142 -18.99 -2.41 1.53
C ARG A 142 -18.63 -1.18 2.36
N PHE A 143 -19.25 -1.03 3.54
CA PHE A 143 -18.98 0.08 4.44
C PHE A 143 -17.49 0.18 4.80
N VAL A 144 -16.86 -0.94 5.18
CA VAL A 144 -15.43 -0.97 5.53
C VAL A 144 -14.54 -0.57 4.35
N VAL A 145 -14.82 -1.11 3.17
CA VAL A 145 -14.07 -0.77 1.95
C VAL A 145 -14.21 0.71 1.62
N ASP A 146 -15.42 1.27 1.71
CA ASP A 146 -15.68 2.66 1.40
C ASP A 146 -15.05 3.61 2.42
N ASP A 147 -15.07 3.27 3.70
CA ASP A 147 -14.38 4.02 4.76
C ASP A 147 -12.86 4.07 4.52
N TYR A 148 -12.25 2.91 4.23
CA TYR A 148 -10.81 2.84 3.96
C TYR A 148 -10.44 3.61 2.69
N ARG A 149 -11.26 3.54 1.63
CA ARG A 149 -11.05 4.33 0.41
C ARG A 149 -11.21 5.83 0.66
N ALA A 150 -12.15 6.22 1.52
CA ALA A 150 -12.32 7.63 1.88
C ALA A 150 -11.05 8.19 2.53
N LYS A 151 -10.43 7.40 3.42
CA LYS A 151 -9.26 7.79 4.22
C LYS A 151 -7.93 7.64 3.48
N PHE A 152 -7.70 6.51 2.80
CA PHE A 152 -6.36 6.07 2.40
C PHE A 152 -6.14 5.98 0.89
N ASN A 153 -7.07 6.46 0.06
CA ASN A 153 -6.88 6.41 -1.39
C ASN A 153 -5.67 7.26 -1.81
N SER A 154 -4.73 6.62 -2.53
CA SER A 154 -3.47 7.18 -3.01
C SER A 154 -3.63 8.54 -3.67
N ASP A 155 -4.63 8.67 -4.55
CA ASP A 155 -4.85 9.89 -5.34
C ASP A 155 -5.23 11.09 -4.44
N LYS A 156 -5.88 10.84 -3.29
CA LYS A 156 -6.24 11.87 -2.30
C LYS A 156 -5.11 12.24 -1.35
N LEU A 157 -4.04 11.43 -1.35
CA LEU A 157 -2.89 11.55 -0.46
C LEU A 157 -1.61 11.99 -1.19
N GLY A 158 -1.74 12.50 -2.43
CA GLY A 158 -0.60 12.98 -3.20
C GLY A 158 0.35 11.86 -3.63
N ILE A 159 -0.14 10.63 -3.78
CA ILE A 159 0.61 9.50 -4.33
C ILE A 159 0.08 9.18 -5.72
N GLU A 160 0.92 9.39 -6.73
CA GLU A 160 0.63 8.96 -8.10
C GLU A 160 1.26 7.58 -8.36
N CYS A 161 0.49 6.69 -8.99
CA CYS A 161 0.97 5.39 -9.43
C CYS A 161 0.85 5.25 -10.95
N TRP A 162 1.84 4.64 -11.59
CA TRP A 162 1.84 4.36 -13.02
C TRP A 162 2.53 3.05 -13.36
N HIS A 163 2.33 2.61 -14.60
CA HIS A 163 3.08 1.50 -15.19
C HIS A 163 4.08 2.10 -16.17
N SER A 164 5.33 1.63 -16.13
CA SER A 164 6.36 1.98 -17.10
C SER A 164 6.99 0.72 -17.67
N ASN A 165 7.48 0.79 -18.91
CA ASN A 165 8.23 -0.30 -19.51
C ASN A 165 9.71 0.09 -19.49
N ILE A 166 10.53 -0.66 -18.75
CA ILE A 166 11.98 -0.48 -18.72
C ILE A 166 12.60 -1.79 -19.21
N ASN A 167 13.32 -1.76 -20.33
CA ASN A 167 13.97 -2.94 -20.93
C ASN A 167 13.00 -4.15 -21.07
N HIS A 168 11.79 -3.91 -21.59
CA HIS A 168 10.70 -4.90 -21.71
C HIS A 168 10.14 -5.45 -20.39
N ILE A 169 10.59 -4.95 -19.24
CA ILE A 169 10.03 -5.26 -17.93
C ILE A 169 8.99 -4.19 -17.59
N ARG A 170 7.75 -4.64 -17.39
CA ARG A 170 6.67 -3.78 -16.93
C ARG A 170 6.85 -3.54 -15.43
N GLN A 171 7.19 -2.31 -15.08
CA GLN A 171 7.34 -1.87 -13.70
C GLN A 171 6.08 -1.14 -13.25
N PHE A 172 5.66 -1.40 -12.01
CA PHE A 172 4.60 -0.63 -11.36
C PHE A 172 5.24 0.23 -10.27
N THR A 173 5.03 1.53 -10.35
CA THR A 173 5.69 2.49 -9.45
C THR A 173 4.64 3.43 -8.87
N CYS A 174 4.75 3.68 -7.56
CA CYS A 174 4.00 4.71 -6.86
C CYS A 174 4.98 5.68 -6.21
N ARG A 175 4.77 6.98 -6.41
CA ARG A 175 5.61 8.07 -5.90
C ARG A 175 4.78 9.25 -5.44
N PHE A 176 5.39 10.17 -4.71
CA PHE A 176 4.77 11.46 -4.41
C PHE A 176 4.54 12.26 -5.70
N SER A 177 3.35 12.85 -5.85
CA SER A 177 2.98 13.66 -7.02
C SER A 177 3.90 14.86 -7.20
N ASP A 178 4.32 15.45 -6.09
CA ASP A 178 5.08 16.71 -6.07
C ASP A 178 6.60 16.47 -6.01
N GLU A 179 7.05 15.22 -6.17
CA GLU A 179 8.46 14.82 -6.05
C GLU A 179 9.36 15.70 -6.92
N MET A 180 8.99 15.91 -8.19
CA MET A 180 9.77 16.71 -9.13
C MET A 180 9.84 18.17 -8.71
N PHE A 181 8.72 18.77 -8.31
CA PHE A 181 8.68 20.17 -7.88
C PHE A 181 9.55 20.39 -6.62
N LYS A 182 9.48 19.47 -5.65
CA LYS A 182 10.27 19.55 -4.43
C LYS A 182 11.76 19.31 -4.68
N TYR A 183 12.11 18.42 -5.60
CA TYR A 183 13.49 18.21 -6.04
C TYR A 183 14.10 19.47 -6.68
N TYR A 184 13.37 20.13 -7.58
CA TYR A 184 13.85 21.37 -8.21
C TYR A 184 14.03 22.52 -7.21
N ASN A 185 13.10 22.70 -6.27
CA ASN A 185 13.24 23.72 -5.21
C ASN A 185 14.43 23.42 -4.28
N HIS A 186 14.66 22.16 -3.93
CA HIS A 186 15.82 21.79 -3.10
C HIS A 186 17.16 22.07 -3.80
N MET A 187 17.30 21.72 -5.09
CA MET A 187 18.54 21.97 -5.86
C MET A 187 18.84 23.45 -6.09
N THR A 188 17.80 24.27 -6.26
CA THR A 188 17.94 25.72 -6.44
C THR A 188 18.32 26.41 -5.13
N MET A 189 17.81 25.93 -3.99
CA MET A 189 18.20 26.43 -2.66
C MET A 189 19.60 25.95 -2.22
N SER A 190 20.05 24.76 -2.65
CA SER A 190 21.37 24.23 -2.32
C SER A 190 22.52 24.80 -3.18
N GLY A 191 22.21 25.68 -4.14
CA GLY A 191 23.21 26.36 -4.98
C GLY A 191 23.90 25.45 -6.00
N THR A 192 23.37 24.26 -6.29
CA THR A 192 23.93 23.38 -7.32
C THR A 192 23.55 23.86 -8.72
N PRO A 193 24.50 24.15 -9.64
CA PRO A 193 24.18 24.72 -10.94
C PRO A 193 23.47 23.71 -11.83
N PHE A 194 22.36 24.12 -12.44
CA PHE A 194 21.65 23.36 -13.47
C PHE A 194 22.45 23.41 -14.78
N SER A 195 23.30 22.41 -15.04
CA SER A 195 23.95 22.24 -16.36
C SER A 195 23.04 21.43 -17.30
N GLY A 196 21.90 22.00 -17.66
CA GLY A 196 21.09 21.50 -18.75
C GLY A 196 21.52 22.16 -20.05
N THR A 197 22.34 21.49 -20.85
CA THR A 197 22.50 21.83 -22.27
C THR A 197 21.48 21.05 -23.11
N PRO A 198 20.89 21.69 -24.14
CA PRO A 198 19.79 21.15 -24.95
C PRO A 198 20.15 19.92 -25.79
#